data_AF-F4CF70-F1
#
_entry.id   AF-F4CF70-F1
#
_cell.length_a   1.000
_cell.length_b   1.000
_cell.length_c   1.000
_cell.angle_alpha   90.00
_cell.angle_beta   90.00
_cell.angle_gamma   90.00
#
_symmetry.space_group_name_H-M   'P 1'
#
loop_
_entity.id
_entity.type
_entity.pdbx_description
1 polymer ?
#
loop_
_entity_poly.entity_id
_entity_poly.type
_entity_poly.pdbx_seq_one_letter_code
_entity_poly.pdbx_strand_id
1 'polypeptide(L)'
;MKYTIHTLFVFFFFMMDLQAKENDSLLIVGKKNKIVSRQLKEERSIWIHLPENYHDKRAINHHYPVIYVLDAELNFLTVTGVQAALHRGGRSRKPDAIIVGIENTDRTRDLTPTPAVSERGHATLTNSGGGERFVSFLEKELLPLVDSQFRTSKRRVLIGHSFGGLTTINIFLKHTQLFSDYLAIDPSLWWDDSKLLTEAKEILQRSQFDHVGLFVASAGMEKNINPNHEKRLSLPDMLKETTQPTLRWHYRRFDEENHGSVVLPALFYGLRFLYQDNYQP
;
A
#
# COMPACT_ATOMS: atom_id res chain seq x y z
N MET A 1 71.47 -3.17 55.89
CA MET A 1 70.37 -4.16 55.98
C MET A 1 69.13 -3.51 55.40
N LYS A 2 68.53 -4.14 54.37
CA LYS A 2 67.43 -3.64 53.54
C LYS A 2 66.10 -3.80 54.27
N TYR A 3 65.18 -2.84 54.16
CA TYR A 3 63.74 -3.10 54.16
C TYR A 3 63.08 -2.20 53.12
N THR A 4 62.75 -2.78 51.97
CA THR A 4 62.07 -2.11 50.87
C THR A 4 60.56 -2.22 51.09
N ILE A 5 59.93 -1.08 51.35
CA ILE A 5 58.47 -0.93 51.49
C ILE A 5 57.81 -1.33 50.16
N HIS A 6 56.92 -2.33 50.19
CA HIS A 6 56.01 -2.64 49.08
C HIS A 6 54.61 -2.24 49.49
N THR A 7 54.18 -1.03 49.10
CA THR A 7 52.80 -0.59 49.27
C THR A 7 51.96 -1.23 48.17
N LEU A 8 51.16 -2.23 48.56
CA LEU A 8 50.25 -2.95 47.68
C LEU A 8 49.10 -2.01 47.26
N PHE A 9 49.06 -1.59 46.00
CA PHE A 9 47.90 -0.90 45.43
C PHE A 9 46.81 -1.92 45.13
N VAL A 10 45.81 -2.01 46.00
CA VAL A 10 44.58 -2.78 45.74
C VAL A 10 43.70 -1.96 44.81
N PHE A 11 43.71 -2.30 43.52
CA PHE A 11 42.75 -1.77 42.55
C PHE A 11 41.37 -2.39 42.83
N PHE A 12 40.50 -1.63 43.49
CA PHE A 12 39.08 -1.93 43.56
C PHE A 12 38.46 -1.64 42.18
N PHE A 13 38.30 -2.67 41.35
CA PHE A 13 37.44 -2.59 40.18
C PHE A 13 35.99 -2.46 40.66
N PHE A 14 35.47 -1.23 40.70
CA PHE A 14 34.04 -1.00 40.80
C PHE A 14 33.41 -1.50 39.50
N MET A 15 32.89 -2.73 39.52
CA MET A 15 31.95 -3.19 38.50
C MET A 15 30.68 -2.35 38.70
N MET A 16 30.52 -1.29 37.92
CA MET A 16 29.22 -0.66 37.74
C MET A 16 28.35 -1.71 37.06
N ASP A 17 27.50 -2.37 37.84
CA ASP A 17 26.35 -3.09 37.29
C ASP A 17 25.54 -2.06 36.51
N LEU A 18 25.68 -2.09 35.19
CA LEU A 18 24.81 -1.37 34.28
C LEU A 18 23.46 -2.08 34.33
N GLN A 19 22.68 -1.83 35.38
CA GLN A 19 21.26 -2.15 35.37
C GLN A 19 20.63 -1.24 34.31
N ALA A 20 20.59 -1.73 33.07
CA ALA A 20 19.68 -1.23 32.08
C ALA A 20 18.29 -1.39 32.68
N LYS A 21 17.74 -0.30 33.19
CA LYS A 21 16.30 -0.22 33.47
C LYS A 21 15.66 -0.38 32.10
N GLU A 22 15.18 -1.58 31.80
CA GLU A 22 14.36 -1.87 30.64
C GLU A 22 13.09 -1.03 30.81
N ASN A 23 13.18 0.22 30.36
CA ASN A 23 12.03 1.08 30.22
C ASN A 23 11.38 0.57 28.93
N ASP A 24 10.51 -0.43 29.04
CA ASP A 24 9.76 -1.03 27.93
C ASP A 24 8.76 -0.02 27.34
N SER A 25 9.28 1.08 26.78
CA SER A 25 8.51 1.98 25.94
C SER A 25 8.32 1.29 24.60
N LEU A 26 7.17 0.65 24.43
CA LEU A 26 6.81 -0.01 23.18
C LEU A 26 6.82 0.99 22.01
N LEU A 27 7.49 0.64 20.91
CA LEU A 27 7.35 1.35 19.64
C LEU A 27 6.07 0.88 18.94
N ILE A 28 4.98 1.63 19.12
CA ILE A 28 3.67 1.30 18.53
C ILE A 28 3.54 2.01 17.18
N VAL A 29 3.64 1.25 16.09
CA VAL A 29 3.42 1.76 14.73
C VAL A 29 1.93 1.79 14.36
N GLY A 30 1.11 0.92 14.96
CA GLY A 30 -0.32 0.88 14.69
C GLY A 30 -1.06 -0.10 15.61
N LYS A 31 -2.37 -0.21 15.41
CA LYS A 31 -3.26 -1.13 16.14
C LYS A 31 -3.94 -2.10 15.18
N LYS A 32 -4.15 -3.34 15.60
CA LYS A 32 -4.95 -4.32 14.87
C LYS A 32 -6.38 -4.34 15.41
N ASN A 33 -7.36 -4.30 14.53
CA ASN A 33 -8.78 -4.45 14.83
C ASN A 33 -9.37 -5.59 13.99
N LYS A 34 -10.48 -6.17 14.47
CA LYS A 34 -11.21 -7.23 13.77
C LYS A 34 -12.58 -6.72 13.31
N ILE A 35 -13.01 -7.17 12.14
CA ILE A 35 -14.31 -6.86 11.55
C ILE A 35 -14.95 -8.16 11.10
N VAL A 36 -16.18 -8.43 11.50
CA VAL A 36 -16.97 -9.55 10.94
C VAL A 36 -17.61 -9.08 9.64
N SER A 37 -17.16 -9.61 8.51
CA SER A 37 -17.66 -9.23 7.18
C SER A 37 -18.85 -10.09 6.78
N ARG A 38 -19.98 -9.46 6.42
CA ARG A 38 -21.13 -10.17 5.84
C ARG A 38 -20.91 -10.46 4.36
N GLN A 39 -20.19 -9.58 3.65
CA GLN A 39 -19.86 -9.78 2.23
C GLN A 39 -18.95 -10.99 2.02
N LEU A 40 -17.99 -11.20 2.92
CA LEU A 40 -17.02 -12.28 2.85
C LEU A 40 -17.38 -13.49 3.70
N LYS A 41 -18.32 -13.34 4.64
CA LYS A 41 -18.77 -14.37 5.59
C LYS A 41 -17.65 -14.90 6.48
N GLU A 42 -16.76 -14.02 6.90
CA GLU A 42 -15.59 -14.33 7.72
C GLU A 42 -15.16 -13.11 8.54
N GLU A 43 -14.31 -13.34 9.53
CA GLU A 43 -13.64 -12.28 10.27
C GLU A 43 -12.41 -11.77 9.48
N ARG A 44 -12.24 -10.46 9.44
CA ARG A 44 -11.13 -9.76 8.79
C ARG A 44 -10.34 -8.95 9.79
N SER A 45 -9.03 -8.99 9.65
CA SER A 45 -8.11 -8.17 10.45
C SER A 45 -7.71 -6.93 9.66
N ILE A 46 -7.82 -5.77 10.29
CA ILE A 46 -7.37 -4.49 9.73
C ILE A 46 -6.38 -3.83 10.66
N TRP A 47 -5.37 -3.18 10.09
CA TRP A 47 -4.29 -2.54 10.83
C TRP A 47 -4.40 -1.04 10.63
N ILE A 48 -4.34 -0.26 11.71
CA ILE A 48 -4.62 1.17 11.69
C ILE A 48 -3.41 1.92 12.24
N HIS A 49 -2.87 2.82 11.43
CA HIS A 49 -1.90 3.83 11.86
C HIS A 49 -2.56 5.21 11.77
N LEU A 50 -2.47 5.96 12.87
CA LEU A 50 -2.94 7.34 12.93
C LEU A 50 -1.73 8.27 12.86
N PRO A 51 -1.84 9.40 12.15
CA PRO A 51 -0.74 10.37 12.10
C PRO A 51 -0.48 10.97 13.48
N GLU A 52 0.76 11.42 13.73
CA GLU A 52 1.21 11.90 15.04
C GLU A 52 0.34 13.02 15.63
N ASN A 53 -0.20 13.89 14.76
CA ASN A 53 -1.06 14.99 15.16
C ASN A 53 -2.54 14.61 15.35
N TYR A 54 -2.94 13.35 15.15
CA TYR A 54 -4.36 12.96 15.21
C TYR A 54 -5.01 13.23 16.57
N HIS A 55 -4.26 13.19 17.67
CA HIS A 55 -4.79 13.49 19.01
C HIS A 55 -4.46 14.91 19.49
N ASP A 56 -3.84 15.74 18.64
CA ASP A 56 -3.60 17.14 18.94
C ASP A 56 -4.91 17.92 18.94
N LYS A 57 -5.21 18.62 20.04
CA LYS A 57 -6.40 19.46 20.17
C LYS A 57 -6.46 20.55 19.08
N ARG A 58 -5.33 20.99 18.54
CA ARG A 58 -5.23 21.96 17.45
C ARG A 58 -5.70 21.39 16.11
N ALA A 59 -5.70 20.06 15.95
CA ALA A 59 -6.10 19.35 14.75
C ALA A 59 -7.51 18.73 14.84
N ILE A 60 -8.34 19.16 15.79
CA ILE A 60 -9.67 18.55 16.04
C ILE A 60 -10.61 18.63 14.84
N ASN A 61 -10.50 19.69 14.02
CA ASN A 61 -11.28 19.87 12.80
C ASN A 61 -10.58 19.34 11.54
N HIS A 62 -9.38 18.78 11.69
CA HIS A 62 -8.62 18.22 10.57
C HIS A 62 -9.22 16.87 10.17
N HIS A 63 -9.48 16.71 8.88
CA HIS A 63 -9.93 15.47 8.25
C HIS A 63 -8.82 14.94 7.36
N TYR A 64 -8.42 13.68 7.57
CA TYR A 64 -7.21 13.11 6.99
C TYR A 64 -7.53 12.30 5.74
N PRO A 65 -6.72 12.37 4.67
CA PRO A 65 -6.75 11.33 3.63
C PRO A 65 -6.50 9.95 4.26
N VAL A 66 -7.08 8.93 3.65
CA VAL A 66 -6.92 7.54 4.08
C VAL A 66 -6.19 6.74 3.02
N ILE A 67 -5.10 6.07 3.41
CA ILE A 67 -4.34 5.16 2.54
C ILE A 67 -4.72 3.74 2.91
N TYR A 68 -5.38 3.04 2.00
CA TYR A 68 -5.74 1.64 2.11
C TYR A 68 -4.64 0.79 1.48
N VAL A 69 -4.07 -0.12 2.27
CA VAL A 69 -2.93 -0.96 1.88
C VAL A 69 -3.38 -2.41 1.81
N LEU A 70 -3.38 -2.96 0.61
CA LEU A 70 -3.55 -4.40 0.39
C LEU A 70 -2.27 -5.15 0.81
N ASP A 71 -2.42 -6.41 1.21
CA ASP A 71 -1.31 -7.24 1.72
C ASP A 71 -0.62 -6.57 2.93
N ALA A 72 -1.40 -6.16 3.94
CA ALA A 72 -0.89 -5.42 5.09
C ALA A 72 0.24 -6.16 5.82
N GLU A 73 0.15 -7.48 5.89
CA GLU A 73 1.16 -8.35 6.48
C GLU A 73 2.54 -8.24 5.82
N LEU A 74 2.60 -7.78 4.57
CA LEU A 74 3.83 -7.53 3.82
C LEU A 74 4.18 -6.05 3.72
N ASN A 75 3.17 -5.18 3.53
CA ASN A 75 3.40 -3.82 3.06
C ASN A 75 3.15 -2.72 4.10
N PHE A 76 2.44 -3.01 5.21
CA PHE A 76 1.96 -1.96 6.12
C PHE A 76 3.10 -1.13 6.71
N LEU A 77 4.16 -1.78 7.22
CA LEU A 77 5.31 -1.08 7.81
C LEU A 77 6.10 -0.27 6.78
N THR A 78 6.21 -0.77 5.55
CA THR A 78 6.89 -0.06 4.46
C THR A 78 6.11 1.20 4.08
N VAL A 79 4.79 1.10 3.96
CA VAL A 79 3.93 2.24 3.64
C VAL A 79 3.98 3.29 4.75
N THR A 80 3.86 2.90 6.02
CA THR A 80 3.94 3.85 7.15
C THR A 80 5.31 4.53 7.22
N GLY A 81 6.39 3.78 7.01
CA GLY A 81 7.76 4.33 6.98
C GLY A 81 7.98 5.33 5.84
N VAL A 82 7.55 5.00 4.61
CA VAL A 82 7.64 5.92 3.46
C VAL A 82 6.78 7.16 3.70
N GLN A 83 5.56 7.00 4.23
CA GLN A 83 4.68 8.11 4.55
C GLN A 83 5.33 9.07 5.56
N ALA A 84 5.89 8.53 6.64
CA ALA A 84 6.60 9.33 7.64
C ALA A 84 7.83 10.04 7.05
N ALA A 85 8.58 9.38 6.16
CA ALA A 85 9.72 10.00 5.48
C ALA A 85 9.29 11.16 4.57
N LEU A 86 8.19 11.01 3.83
CA LEU A 86 7.65 12.05 2.96
C LEU A 86 7.08 13.25 3.73
N HIS A 87 6.59 13.04 4.95
CA HIS A 87 6.14 14.13 5.83
C HIS A 87 7.28 15.07 6.24
N ARG A 88 8.50 14.54 6.46
CA ARG A 88 9.65 15.31 7.01
C ARG A 88 10.28 16.33 6.06
N GLY A 89 9.84 16.40 4.79
CA GLY A 89 10.46 17.17 3.70
C GLY A 89 10.33 18.70 3.70
N GLY A 90 10.23 19.39 4.85
CA GLY A 90 10.26 20.86 4.92
C GLY A 90 9.08 21.57 4.22
N ARG A 91 9.35 22.59 3.39
CA ARG A 91 8.33 23.43 2.69
C ARG A 91 7.38 22.64 1.76
N SER A 92 7.66 21.36 1.53
CA SER A 92 6.84 20.43 0.71
C SER A 92 6.16 19.34 1.54
N ARG A 93 5.78 19.64 2.79
CA ARG A 93 5.06 18.73 3.70
C ARG A 93 3.92 18.04 2.96
N LYS A 94 4.06 16.72 2.81
CA LYS A 94 2.99 15.86 2.30
C LYS A 94 1.93 15.69 3.40
N PRO A 95 0.65 15.50 3.03
CA PRO A 95 -0.43 15.46 4.02
C PRO A 95 -0.17 14.35 5.04
N ASP A 96 -0.51 14.61 6.30
CA ASP A 96 -0.70 13.54 7.27
C ASP A 96 -1.84 12.62 6.78
N ALA A 97 -1.72 11.31 7.00
CA ALA A 97 -2.68 10.35 6.51
C ALA A 97 -2.95 9.27 7.55
N ILE A 98 -4.21 8.82 7.60
CA ILE A 98 -4.56 7.58 8.27
C ILE A 98 -4.18 6.44 7.32
N ILE A 99 -3.51 5.40 7.83
CA ILE A 99 -3.17 4.22 7.02
C ILE A 99 -3.97 3.04 7.56
N VAL A 100 -4.73 2.41 6.67
CA VAL A 100 -5.55 1.23 6.94
C VAL A 100 -5.01 0.06 6.12
N GLY A 101 -4.31 -0.86 6.77
CA GLY A 101 -3.89 -2.12 6.19
C GLY A 101 -5.00 -3.15 6.23
N ILE A 102 -5.17 -3.91 5.15
CA ILE A 102 -6.08 -5.05 5.06
C ILE A 102 -5.24 -6.32 5.03
N GLU A 103 -5.32 -7.12 6.10
CA GLU A 103 -4.61 -8.41 6.20
C GLU A 103 -5.40 -9.48 5.46
N ASN A 104 -4.70 -10.30 4.66
CA ASN A 104 -5.36 -11.36 3.90
C ASN A 104 -5.81 -12.53 4.79
N THR A 105 -6.93 -13.15 4.42
CA THR A 105 -7.33 -14.50 4.87
C THR A 105 -7.11 -15.50 3.74
N ASP A 106 -7.66 -15.19 2.56
CA ASP A 106 -7.44 -15.90 1.31
C ASP A 106 -7.10 -14.90 0.20
N ARG A 107 -5.80 -14.64 0.06
CA ARG A 107 -5.25 -13.65 -0.87
C ARG A 107 -5.61 -13.95 -2.32
N THR A 108 -5.53 -15.21 -2.75
CA THR A 108 -5.82 -15.59 -4.14
C THR A 108 -7.29 -15.36 -4.45
N ARG A 109 -8.20 -15.78 -3.56
CA ARG A 109 -9.64 -15.54 -3.71
C ARG A 109 -9.95 -14.07 -3.82
N ASP A 110 -9.45 -13.27 -2.89
CA ASP A 110 -9.88 -11.88 -2.74
C ASP A 110 -9.24 -10.96 -3.78
N LEU A 111 -8.00 -11.25 -4.20
CA LEU A 111 -7.22 -10.35 -5.04
C LEU A 111 -7.18 -10.76 -6.52
N THR A 112 -8.08 -11.66 -6.94
CA THR A 112 -8.25 -12.04 -8.35
C THR A 112 -9.69 -11.77 -8.81
N PRO A 113 -9.88 -11.01 -9.90
CA PRO A 113 -11.22 -10.57 -10.33
C PRO A 113 -12.03 -11.69 -10.99
N THR A 114 -11.36 -12.71 -11.53
CA THR A 114 -11.99 -13.84 -12.24
C THR A 114 -11.37 -15.15 -11.78
N PRO A 115 -12.11 -16.27 -11.87
CA PRO A 115 -11.54 -17.59 -11.69
C PRO A 115 -10.43 -17.85 -12.72
N ALA A 116 -9.35 -18.51 -12.34
CA ALA A 116 -8.28 -18.90 -13.24
C ALA A 116 -8.79 -19.92 -14.29
N VAL A 117 -8.49 -19.70 -15.57
CA VAL A 117 -9.02 -20.50 -16.69
C VAL A 117 -8.08 -21.63 -17.15
N SER A 118 -6.80 -21.69 -16.73
CA SER A 118 -5.93 -22.84 -17.07
C SER A 118 -4.75 -23.13 -16.12
N GLU A 119 -4.35 -24.41 -16.07
CA GLU A 119 -3.21 -25.01 -15.33
C GLU A 119 -1.82 -24.65 -15.90
N ARG A 120 -1.57 -23.40 -16.30
CA ARG A 120 -0.20 -22.99 -16.66
C ARG A 120 0.65 -22.75 -15.42
N GLY A 121 1.10 -23.85 -14.81
CA GLY A 121 2.25 -23.91 -13.90
C GLY A 121 1.99 -23.71 -12.42
N HIS A 122 0.77 -23.34 -12.01
CA HIS A 122 0.37 -23.36 -10.59
C HIS A 122 -0.82 -24.28 -10.45
N ALA A 123 -0.59 -25.46 -9.86
CA ALA A 123 -1.66 -26.38 -9.49
C ALA A 123 -2.73 -25.60 -8.71
N THR A 124 -3.92 -25.52 -9.32
CA THR A 124 -5.20 -25.14 -8.73
C THR A 124 -5.22 -23.84 -7.91
N LEU A 125 -5.24 -22.68 -8.59
CA LEU A 125 -5.83 -21.45 -8.04
C LEU A 125 -7.37 -21.57 -8.02
N THR A 126 -7.89 -22.70 -7.53
CA THR A 126 -9.32 -23.05 -7.54
C THR A 126 -10.17 -22.15 -6.67
N ASN A 127 -9.55 -21.47 -5.70
CA ASN A 127 -10.19 -20.50 -4.84
C ASN A 127 -10.22 -19.08 -5.43
N SER A 128 -9.68 -18.84 -6.64
CA SER A 128 -9.68 -17.52 -7.30
C SER A 128 -11.07 -17.02 -7.71
N GLY A 129 -11.16 -15.73 -8.07
CA GLY A 129 -12.38 -15.11 -8.61
C GLY A 129 -13.34 -14.54 -7.57
N GLY A 130 -12.89 -14.33 -6.33
CA GLY A 130 -13.65 -13.67 -5.27
C GLY A 130 -13.57 -12.13 -5.28
N GLY A 131 -12.87 -11.53 -6.25
CA GLY A 131 -12.57 -10.10 -6.29
C GLY A 131 -13.78 -9.18 -6.09
N GLU A 132 -14.92 -9.43 -6.75
CA GLU A 132 -16.10 -8.57 -6.60
C GLU A 132 -16.76 -8.65 -5.20
N ARG A 133 -16.63 -9.80 -4.51
CA ARG A 133 -17.04 -9.89 -3.10
C ARG A 133 -16.08 -9.12 -2.19
N PHE A 134 -14.79 -9.15 -2.51
CA PHE A 134 -13.79 -8.34 -1.81
C PHE A 134 -14.05 -6.84 -2.01
N VAL A 135 -14.33 -6.40 -3.24
CA VAL A 135 -14.72 -5.01 -3.52
C VAL A 135 -16.00 -4.63 -2.77
N SER A 136 -17.00 -5.52 -2.73
CA SER A 136 -18.22 -5.30 -1.95
C SER A 136 -17.94 -5.14 -0.45
N PHE A 137 -16.99 -5.89 0.12
CA PHE A 137 -16.53 -5.70 1.50
C PHE A 137 -15.90 -4.31 1.70
N LEU A 138 -15.04 -3.88 0.77
CA LEU A 138 -14.45 -2.55 0.83
C LEU A 138 -15.56 -1.49 0.83
N GLU A 139 -16.40 -1.48 -0.20
CA GLU A 139 -17.44 -0.49 -0.42
C GLU A 139 -18.48 -0.42 0.72
N LYS A 140 -19.02 -1.59 1.12
CA LYS A 140 -20.23 -1.64 1.96
C LYS A 140 -19.92 -1.79 3.44
N GLU A 141 -18.69 -2.14 3.80
CA GLU A 141 -18.32 -2.45 5.19
C GLU A 141 -17.09 -1.67 5.63
N LEU A 142 -15.95 -1.84 4.98
CA LEU A 142 -14.69 -1.26 5.47
C LEU A 142 -14.64 0.27 5.31
N LEU A 143 -14.91 0.80 4.12
CA LEU A 143 -14.84 2.24 3.87
C LEU A 143 -15.80 3.02 4.79
N PRO A 144 -17.10 2.64 4.91
CA PRO A 144 -18.02 3.32 5.82
C PRO A 144 -17.63 3.20 7.30
N LEU A 145 -17.10 2.05 7.72
CA LEU A 145 -16.65 1.87 9.10
C LEU A 145 -15.52 2.84 9.43
N VAL A 146 -14.50 2.92 8.57
CA VAL A 146 -13.36 3.81 8.78
C VAL A 146 -13.81 5.28 8.82
N ASP A 147 -14.71 5.69 7.92
CA ASP A 147 -15.26 7.05 7.91
C ASP A 147 -16.10 7.38 9.16
N SER A 148 -16.77 6.39 9.75
CA SER A 148 -17.53 6.58 10.99
C SER A 148 -16.66 6.65 12.25
N GLN A 149 -15.50 5.99 12.24
CA GLN A 149 -14.63 5.85 13.42
C GLN A 149 -13.53 6.92 13.47
N PHE A 150 -13.15 7.46 12.33
CA PHE A 150 -12.04 8.38 12.21
C PHE A 150 -12.42 9.66 11.47
N ARG A 151 -11.67 10.74 11.70
CA ARG A 151 -11.85 11.99 10.94
C ARG A 151 -11.22 11.85 9.56
N THR A 152 -11.97 11.28 8.62
CA THR A 152 -11.51 11.04 7.25
C THR A 152 -11.94 12.17 6.31
N SER A 153 -11.11 12.48 5.32
CA SER A 153 -11.49 13.29 4.17
C SER A 153 -12.06 12.40 3.07
N LYS A 154 -12.61 13.00 2.00
CA LYS A 154 -13.06 12.25 0.82
C LYS A 154 -11.90 11.61 0.02
N ARG A 155 -10.65 12.00 0.30
CA ARG A 155 -9.49 11.50 -0.42
C ARG A 155 -9.08 10.13 0.11
N ARG A 156 -9.17 9.11 -0.74
CA ARG A 156 -8.83 7.72 -0.42
C ARG A 156 -7.85 7.19 -1.45
N VAL A 157 -6.71 6.69 -0.98
CA VAL A 157 -5.67 6.09 -1.81
C VAL A 157 -5.74 4.57 -1.66
N LEU A 158 -5.76 3.82 -2.76
CA LEU A 158 -5.60 2.36 -2.74
C LEU A 158 -4.20 1.97 -3.22
N ILE A 159 -3.49 1.20 -2.42
CA ILE A 159 -2.16 0.68 -2.72
C ILE A 159 -2.21 -0.84 -2.81
N GLY A 160 -1.69 -1.40 -3.91
CA GLY A 160 -1.59 -2.85 -4.07
C GLY A 160 -0.40 -3.27 -4.90
N HIS A 161 0.17 -4.43 -4.55
CA HIS A 161 1.31 -5.05 -5.23
C HIS A 161 0.94 -6.41 -5.82
N SER A 162 1.44 -6.76 -7.00
CA SER A 162 1.20 -8.08 -7.62
C SER A 162 -0.32 -8.34 -7.85
N PHE A 163 -0.93 -9.37 -7.22
CA PHE A 163 -2.40 -9.54 -7.21
C PHE A 163 -3.13 -8.38 -6.52
N GLY A 164 -2.55 -7.77 -5.49
CA GLY A 164 -3.05 -6.50 -4.96
C GLY A 164 -3.04 -5.41 -6.03
N GLY A 165 -1.98 -5.34 -6.85
CA GLY A 165 -1.90 -4.41 -7.98
C GLY A 165 -2.95 -4.71 -9.06
N LEU A 166 -3.20 -5.99 -9.37
CA LEU A 166 -4.27 -6.43 -10.26
C LEU A 166 -5.65 -5.96 -9.74
N THR A 167 -5.90 -6.13 -8.45
CA THR A 167 -7.13 -5.68 -7.78
C THR A 167 -7.25 -4.16 -7.80
N THR A 168 -6.16 -3.44 -7.54
CA THR A 168 -6.11 -1.98 -7.63
C THR A 168 -6.49 -1.50 -9.04
N ILE A 169 -5.95 -2.11 -10.10
CA ILE A 169 -6.34 -1.77 -11.48
C ILE A 169 -7.79 -2.17 -11.78
N ASN A 170 -8.27 -3.31 -11.29
CA ASN A 170 -9.67 -3.72 -11.48
C ASN A 170 -10.64 -2.72 -10.84
N ILE A 171 -10.36 -2.28 -9.61
CA ILE A 171 -11.16 -1.26 -8.90
C ILE A 171 -11.07 0.09 -9.61
N PHE A 172 -9.88 0.52 -10.02
CA PHE A 172 -9.69 1.74 -10.80
C PHE A 172 -10.56 1.75 -12.06
N LEU A 173 -10.60 0.65 -12.80
CA LEU A 173 -11.35 0.56 -14.05
C LEU A 173 -12.87 0.42 -13.84
N LYS A 174 -13.31 -0.40 -12.88
CA LYS A 174 -14.72 -0.84 -12.78
C LYS A 174 -15.50 -0.19 -11.65
N HIS A 175 -14.81 0.41 -10.68
CA HIS A 175 -15.39 0.95 -9.45
C HIS A 175 -14.82 2.35 -9.17
N THR A 176 -14.91 3.22 -10.18
CA THR A 176 -14.22 4.53 -10.26
C THR A 176 -14.55 5.51 -9.14
N GLN A 177 -15.60 5.26 -8.35
CA GLN A 177 -16.06 6.13 -7.26
C GLN A 177 -15.54 5.73 -5.87
N LEU A 178 -14.88 4.57 -5.74
CA LEU A 178 -14.48 4.07 -4.41
C LEU A 178 -13.25 4.77 -3.85
N PHE A 179 -12.28 5.09 -4.71
CA PHE A 179 -11.02 5.72 -4.34
C PHE A 179 -10.71 6.89 -5.28
N SER A 180 -10.06 7.92 -4.75
CA SER A 180 -9.61 9.08 -5.53
C SER A 180 -8.25 8.86 -6.16
N ASP A 181 -7.44 7.97 -5.59
CA ASP A 181 -6.06 7.76 -5.99
C ASP A 181 -5.69 6.28 -5.93
N TYR A 182 -4.85 5.83 -6.86
CA TYR A 182 -4.46 4.43 -7.01
C TYR A 182 -2.96 4.34 -7.22
N LEU A 183 -2.30 3.44 -6.48
CA LEU A 183 -0.90 3.09 -6.63
C LEU A 183 -0.80 1.58 -6.87
N ALA A 184 -0.69 1.21 -8.15
CA ALA A 184 -0.59 -0.18 -8.60
C ALA A 184 0.89 -0.54 -8.84
N ILE A 185 1.42 -1.43 -8.01
CA ILE A 185 2.83 -1.82 -8.05
C ILE A 185 2.96 -3.18 -8.73
N ASP A 186 3.64 -3.20 -9.87
CA ASP A 186 3.93 -4.36 -10.71
C ASP A 186 2.72 -5.30 -10.85
N PRO A 187 1.57 -4.78 -11.32
CA PRO A 187 0.30 -5.51 -11.29
C PRO A 187 0.35 -6.77 -12.15
N SER A 188 -0.27 -7.85 -11.66
CA SER A 188 -0.34 -9.15 -12.34
C SER A 188 -1.35 -9.17 -13.50
N LEU A 189 -1.20 -8.24 -14.45
CA LEU A 189 -2.09 -8.03 -15.60
C LEU A 189 -2.07 -9.17 -16.64
N TRP A 190 -1.24 -10.19 -16.41
CA TRP A 190 -1.25 -11.44 -17.17
C TRP A 190 -2.41 -12.36 -16.77
N TRP A 191 -3.04 -12.11 -15.63
CA TRP A 191 -4.14 -12.91 -15.08
C TRP A 191 -5.24 -13.16 -16.11
N ASP A 192 -5.75 -14.40 -16.14
CA ASP A 192 -6.87 -14.81 -17.00
C ASP A 192 -6.65 -14.39 -18.46
N ASP A 193 -5.49 -14.78 -18.99
CA ASP A 193 -5.03 -14.44 -20.35
C ASP A 193 -5.07 -12.94 -20.67
N SER A 194 -4.83 -12.09 -19.66
CA SER A 194 -4.90 -10.63 -19.76
C SER A 194 -6.29 -10.07 -20.04
N LYS A 195 -7.34 -10.77 -19.63
CA LYS A 195 -8.72 -10.32 -19.77
C LYS A 195 -8.95 -8.89 -19.27
N LEU A 196 -8.36 -8.50 -18.13
CA LEU A 196 -8.50 -7.14 -17.61
C LEU A 196 -7.91 -6.08 -18.54
N LEU A 197 -6.79 -6.38 -19.22
CA LEU A 197 -6.20 -5.47 -20.21
C LEU A 197 -7.08 -5.34 -21.45
N THR A 198 -7.65 -6.46 -21.92
CA THR A 198 -8.59 -6.47 -23.04
C THR A 198 -9.81 -5.58 -22.74
N GLU A 199 -10.34 -5.68 -21.52
CA GLU A 199 -11.48 -4.85 -21.07
C GLU A 199 -11.08 -3.38 -20.84
N ALA A 200 -9.84 -3.11 -20.40
CA ALA A 200 -9.37 -1.78 -20.05
C ALA A 200 -9.51 -0.76 -21.19
N LYS A 201 -9.23 -1.16 -22.43
CA LYS A 201 -9.33 -0.28 -23.60
C LYS A 201 -10.73 0.32 -23.76
N GLU A 202 -11.76 -0.52 -23.69
CA GLU A 202 -13.16 -0.06 -23.79
C GLU A 202 -13.59 0.72 -22.55
N ILE A 203 -13.16 0.27 -21.36
CA ILE A 203 -13.50 0.92 -20.10
C ILE A 203 -12.95 2.35 -20.04
N LEU A 204 -11.69 2.56 -20.43
CA LEU A 204 -11.04 3.88 -20.40
C LEU A 204 -11.74 4.88 -21.33
N GLN A 205 -12.32 4.40 -22.44
CA GLN A 205 -13.05 5.24 -23.39
C GLN A 205 -14.45 5.65 -22.88
N ARG A 206 -15.14 4.76 -22.13
CA ARG A 206 -16.52 4.99 -21.69
C ARG A 206 -16.66 5.54 -20.28
N SER A 207 -15.67 5.31 -19.41
CA SER A 207 -15.77 5.65 -17.99
C SER A 207 -15.49 7.12 -17.75
N GLN A 208 -16.15 7.70 -16.77
CA GLN A 208 -15.85 9.05 -16.29
C GLN A 208 -15.01 8.91 -15.03
N PHE A 209 -13.83 9.55 -15.05
CA PHE A 209 -12.96 9.66 -13.88
C PHE A 209 -13.15 11.05 -13.29
N ASP A 210 -13.53 11.17 -12.02
CA ASP A 210 -13.67 12.46 -11.35
C ASP A 210 -12.43 12.73 -10.49
N HIS A 211 -11.50 13.53 -11.03
CA HIS A 211 -10.23 13.90 -10.39
C HIS A 211 -9.45 12.70 -9.82
N VAL A 212 -9.23 11.68 -10.65
CA VAL A 212 -8.60 10.42 -10.25
C VAL A 212 -7.09 10.44 -10.52
N GLY A 213 -6.30 10.08 -9.51
CA GLY A 213 -4.86 9.84 -9.63
C GLY A 213 -4.52 8.37 -9.84
N LEU A 214 -3.68 8.04 -10.82
CA LEU A 214 -3.17 6.67 -11.04
C LEU A 214 -1.65 6.66 -11.19
N PHE A 215 -0.95 5.97 -10.29
CA PHE A 215 0.45 5.66 -10.45
C PHE A 215 0.64 4.16 -10.69
N VAL A 216 1.29 3.80 -11.79
CA VAL A 216 1.63 2.42 -12.12
C VAL A 216 3.14 2.25 -12.10
N ALA A 217 3.63 1.29 -11.31
CA ALA A 217 5.03 0.91 -11.30
C ALA A 217 5.22 -0.47 -11.93
N SER A 218 6.39 -0.74 -12.52
CA SER A 218 6.78 -2.10 -12.91
C SER A 218 8.26 -2.38 -12.64
N ALA A 219 8.56 -3.63 -12.30
CA ALA A 219 9.92 -4.13 -12.15
C ALA A 219 10.54 -4.48 -13.52
N GLY A 220 11.82 -4.17 -13.72
CA GLY A 220 12.52 -4.43 -14.99
C GLY A 220 13.59 -5.53 -14.95
N MET A 221 13.99 -6.03 -13.77
CA MET A 221 14.96 -7.15 -13.66
C MET A 221 14.40 -8.49 -14.14
N GLU A 222 13.07 -8.66 -14.14
CA GLU A 222 12.45 -9.83 -14.73
C GLU A 222 12.67 -9.77 -16.25
N LYS A 223 13.74 -10.42 -16.72
CA LYS A 223 14.12 -10.45 -18.14
C LYS A 223 12.94 -10.87 -19.03
N ASN A 224 12.99 -10.46 -20.30
CA ASN A 224 12.10 -10.78 -21.43
C ASN A 224 11.83 -12.30 -21.69
N ILE A 225 12.07 -13.18 -20.73
CA ILE A 225 11.84 -14.62 -20.78
C ILE A 225 10.37 -14.95 -20.43
N ASN A 226 9.66 -14.03 -19.77
CA ASN A 226 8.26 -14.21 -19.44
C ASN A 226 7.34 -13.42 -20.40
N PRO A 227 6.51 -14.05 -21.24
CA PRO A 227 5.54 -13.36 -22.11
C PRO A 227 4.53 -12.50 -21.32
N ASN A 228 4.42 -12.70 -20.00
CA ASN A 228 3.64 -11.85 -19.10
C ASN A 228 4.25 -10.45 -18.91
N HIS A 229 5.54 -10.26 -19.21
CA HIS A 229 6.25 -8.98 -19.06
C HIS A 229 5.81 -7.97 -20.12
N GLU A 230 5.68 -8.38 -21.38
CA GLU A 230 5.18 -7.53 -22.47
C GLU A 230 3.75 -7.03 -22.19
N LYS A 231 2.92 -7.89 -21.61
CA LYS A 231 1.54 -7.54 -21.24
C LYS A 231 1.47 -6.42 -20.21
N ARG A 232 2.42 -6.32 -19.27
CA ARG A 232 2.47 -5.22 -18.28
C ARG A 232 2.68 -3.84 -18.93
N LEU A 233 3.38 -3.79 -20.07
CA LEU A 233 3.69 -2.55 -20.77
C LEU A 233 2.51 -1.99 -21.59
N SER A 234 1.46 -2.79 -21.79
CA SER A 234 0.31 -2.37 -22.61
C SER A 234 -0.61 -1.34 -21.93
N LEU A 235 -0.73 -1.36 -20.59
CA LEU A 235 -1.61 -0.42 -19.88
C LEU A 235 -1.16 1.05 -20.02
N PRO A 236 0.14 1.39 -19.85
CA PRO A 236 0.63 2.74 -20.13
C PRO A 236 0.30 3.24 -21.55
N ASP A 237 0.36 2.37 -22.56
CA ASP A 237 0.02 2.77 -23.93
C ASP A 237 -1.48 3.05 -24.09
N MET A 238 -2.35 2.22 -23.50
CA MET A 238 -3.80 2.50 -23.45
C MET A 238 -4.11 3.81 -22.70
N LEU A 239 -3.36 4.11 -21.64
CA LEU A 239 -3.52 5.36 -20.88
C LEU A 239 -3.05 6.59 -21.67
N LYS A 240 -2.11 6.47 -22.62
CA LYS A 240 -1.74 7.59 -23.52
C LYS A 240 -2.84 7.92 -24.52
N GLU A 241 -3.64 6.93 -24.90
CA GLU A 241 -4.76 7.09 -25.84
C GLU A 241 -6.01 7.72 -25.19
N THR A 242 -6.04 7.83 -23.85
CA THR A 242 -7.19 8.44 -23.16
C THR A 242 -7.21 9.96 -23.31
N THR A 243 -8.41 10.52 -23.45
CA THR A 243 -8.65 11.97 -23.54
C THR A 243 -9.28 12.55 -22.27
N GLN A 244 -9.34 11.76 -21.19
CA GLN A 244 -10.00 12.11 -19.93
C GLN A 244 -9.19 13.17 -19.16
N PRO A 245 -9.60 14.46 -19.11
CA PRO A 245 -8.78 15.54 -18.56
C PRO A 245 -8.66 15.46 -17.03
N THR A 246 -9.59 14.78 -16.38
CA THR A 246 -9.68 14.59 -14.93
C THR A 246 -8.99 13.30 -14.45
N LEU A 247 -8.38 12.53 -15.36
CA LEU A 247 -7.52 11.39 -15.04
C LEU A 247 -6.05 11.81 -15.09
N ARG A 248 -5.42 11.95 -13.91
CA ARG A 248 -3.99 12.21 -13.79
C ARG A 248 -3.26 10.89 -13.59
N TRP A 249 -2.46 10.48 -14.56
CA TRP A 249 -1.74 9.21 -14.47
C TRP A 249 -0.24 9.35 -14.71
N HIS A 250 0.52 8.41 -14.14
CA HIS A 250 1.95 8.28 -14.40
C HIS A 250 2.35 6.81 -14.37
N TYR A 251 3.25 6.44 -15.28
CA TYR A 251 3.87 5.13 -15.31
C TYR A 251 5.37 5.27 -15.10
N ARG A 252 5.93 4.40 -14.24
CA ARG A 252 7.37 4.32 -14.03
C ARG A 252 7.86 2.88 -13.99
N ARG A 253 8.85 2.59 -14.83
CA ARG A 253 9.63 1.36 -14.79
C ARG A 253 10.86 1.54 -13.89
N PHE A 254 11.23 0.51 -13.15
CA PHE A 254 12.43 0.44 -12.34
C PHE A 254 13.28 -0.74 -12.82
N ASP A 255 14.27 -0.46 -13.67
CA ASP A 255 15.04 -1.49 -14.37
C ASP A 255 15.96 -2.28 -13.44
N GLU A 256 16.36 -1.67 -12.34
CA GLU A 256 17.24 -2.24 -11.32
C GLU A 256 16.48 -3.04 -10.25
N GLU A 257 15.15 -3.09 -10.34
CA GLU A 257 14.29 -3.74 -9.34
C GLU A 257 13.66 -5.03 -9.87
N ASN A 258 13.51 -6.02 -8.98
CA ASN A 258 12.71 -7.22 -9.23
C ASN A 258 11.30 -7.08 -8.66
N HIS A 259 10.45 -8.10 -8.89
CA HIS A 259 9.04 -8.07 -8.47
C HIS A 259 8.85 -7.77 -6.98
N GLY A 260 9.73 -8.26 -6.10
CA GLY A 260 9.63 -7.99 -4.66
C GLY A 260 10.20 -6.64 -4.26
N SER A 261 11.35 -6.25 -4.82
CA SER A 261 12.08 -5.05 -4.38
C SER A 261 11.48 -3.74 -4.88
N VAL A 262 10.73 -3.77 -5.99
CA VAL A 262 10.10 -2.59 -6.61
C VAL A 262 9.08 -1.87 -5.70
N VAL A 263 8.56 -2.54 -4.66
CA VAL A 263 7.57 -1.97 -3.74
C VAL A 263 8.07 -0.67 -3.09
N LEU A 264 9.27 -0.68 -2.52
CA LEU A 264 9.80 0.48 -1.81
C LEU A 264 9.97 1.74 -2.70
N PRO A 265 10.69 1.68 -3.84
CA PRO A 265 10.83 2.84 -4.71
C PRO A 265 9.48 3.25 -5.34
N ALA A 266 8.61 2.29 -5.68
CA ALA A 266 7.27 2.61 -6.20
C ALA A 266 6.42 3.39 -5.19
N LEU A 267 6.45 3.01 -3.91
CA LEU A 267 5.76 3.74 -2.84
C LEU A 267 6.29 5.18 -2.74
N PHE A 268 7.61 5.36 -2.72
CA PHE A 268 8.22 6.68 -2.58
C PHE A 268 7.83 7.62 -3.74
N TYR A 269 8.00 7.18 -4.99
CA TYR A 269 7.69 8.02 -6.14
C TYR A 269 6.18 8.15 -6.40
N GLY A 270 5.43 7.08 -6.17
CA GLY A 270 3.99 7.06 -6.37
C GLY A 270 3.25 7.95 -5.39
N LEU A 271 3.53 7.86 -4.09
CA LEU A 271 2.93 8.77 -3.10
C LEU A 271 3.31 10.22 -3.37
N ARG A 272 4.56 10.49 -3.77
CA ARG A 272 4.98 11.86 -4.17
C ARG A 272 4.16 12.41 -5.33
N PHE A 273 3.92 11.59 -6.35
CA PHE A 273 3.08 11.95 -7.49
C PHE A 273 1.64 12.19 -7.04
N LEU A 274 1.03 11.27 -6.28
CA LEU A 274 -0.35 11.40 -5.86
C LEU A 274 -0.55 12.68 -5.03
N TYR A 275 0.38 13.04 -4.14
CA TYR A 275 0.28 14.26 -3.33
C TYR A 275 0.47 15.59 -4.05
N GLN A 276 0.74 15.62 -5.36
CA GLN A 276 0.90 16.89 -6.09
C GLN A 276 -0.34 17.78 -6.03
N ASP A 277 -1.55 17.22 -5.90
CA ASP A 277 -2.79 18.00 -5.79
C ASP A 277 -2.97 18.73 -4.44
N ASN A 278 -2.20 18.35 -3.42
CA ASN A 278 -2.18 19.09 -2.14
C ASN A 278 -1.21 20.28 -2.15
N TYR A 279 -0.52 20.50 -3.27
CA TYR A 279 0.35 21.64 -3.48
C TYR A 279 -0.45 22.73 -4.20
N GLN A 280 -1.30 23.44 -3.44
CA GLN A 280 -1.62 24.81 -3.80
C GLN A 280 -0.36 25.64 -3.50
N PRO A 281 0.26 26.31 -4.49
CA PRO A 281 1.45 27.14 -4.27
C PRO A 281 1.21 28.24 -3.23
#